data_AF-A0A941KMK8-F1
#
_entry.id   AF-A0A941KMK8-F1
#
_cell.length_a   1.000
_cell.length_b   1.000
_cell.length_c   1.000
_cell.angle_alpha   90.00
_cell.angle_beta   90.00
_cell.angle_gamma   90.00
#
_symmetry.space_group_name_H-M   'P 1'
#
loop_
_entity.id
_entity.type
_entity.pdbx_description
1 polymer ?
#
loop_
_entity_poly.entity_id
_entity_poly.type
_entity_poly.pdbx_seq_one_letter_code
_entity_poly.pdbx_strand_id
1 'polypeptide(L)'
;MIWILIALIASLTLVLLVAPFLRRTQEKRADGLGAFASQLEELNRDRAMEMISADEARTAEAEIKRRWLNASDQGDVENEETISRSFRTIGVTVCAAAVMAAVVIYLQIGNAHLIGAQPPQMAEVPEDVQGVLNELEALSASLIENPQNPEGWYVLGQAYMAMGRYGEAAIAFNNVIDQVEPTAGLFSSLGRAYVFMENGILGPPAREAFIRALELDPADVMARFFLAEARLQDGDEARAIQEWQALMESLPEGSEARVMVETRLEILETENR
;
A
#
# COMPACT_ATOMS: atom_id res chain seq x y z
N MET A 1 -8.74 3.45 -16.04
CA MET A 1 -9.86 2.73 -15.37
C MET A 1 -9.87 2.92 -13.85
N ILE A 2 -8.74 2.82 -13.13
CA ILE A 2 -8.69 2.95 -11.66
C ILE A 2 -9.21 4.29 -11.12
N TRP A 3 -8.99 5.39 -11.85
CA TRP A 3 -9.45 6.73 -11.47
C TRP A 3 -10.98 6.88 -11.40
N ILE A 4 -11.72 6.14 -12.23
CA ILE A 4 -13.18 6.15 -12.22
C ILE A 4 -13.69 5.42 -10.96
N LEU A 5 -13.03 4.32 -10.57
CA LEU A 5 -13.35 3.57 -9.36
C LEU A 5 -13.13 4.44 -8.10
N ILE A 6 -11.99 5.14 -8.03
CA ILE A 6 -11.67 6.04 -6.91
C ILE A 6 -12.68 7.19 -6.84
N ALA A 7 -13.01 7.81 -7.97
CA ALA A 7 -14.00 8.89 -8.01
C ALA A 7 -15.41 8.43 -7.59
N LEU A 8 -15.81 7.21 -7.95
CA LEU A 8 -17.07 6.59 -7.54
C LEU A 8 -17.11 6.35 -6.02
N ILE A 9 -16.05 5.78 -5.46
CA ILE A 9 -15.95 5.49 -4.02
C ILE A 9 -15.94 6.81 -3.21
N ALA A 10 -15.16 7.80 -3.65
CA ALA A 10 -15.10 9.11 -2.98
C ALA A 10 -16.45 9.83 -3.02
N SER A 11 -17.15 9.79 -4.16
CA SER A 11 -18.49 10.38 -4.32
C SER A 11 -19.53 9.67 -3.45
N LEU A 12 -19.50 8.33 -3.39
CA LEU A 12 -20.39 7.55 -2.53
C LEU A 12 -20.16 7.87 -1.05
N THR A 13 -18.90 8.03 -0.65
CA THR A 13 -18.53 8.35 0.72
C THR A 13 -19.02 9.75 1.10
N LEU A 14 -18.86 10.72 0.21
CA LEU A 14 -19.37 12.08 0.39
C LEU A 14 -20.91 12.10 0.48
N VAL A 15 -21.60 11.34 -0.39
CA VAL A 15 -23.06 11.24 -0.34
C VAL A 15 -23.53 10.63 0.98
N LEU A 16 -22.89 9.57 1.47
CA LEU A 16 -23.24 8.95 2.76
C LEU A 16 -23.01 9.89 3.95
N LEU A 17 -21.98 10.73 3.89
CA LEU A 17 -21.64 11.70 4.95
C LEU A 17 -22.60 12.90 4.96
N VAL A 18 -23.03 13.36 3.78
CA VAL A 18 -23.91 14.54 3.64
C VAL A 18 -25.40 14.17 3.64
N ALA A 19 -25.78 12.95 3.23
CA ALA A 19 -27.16 12.44 3.24
C ALA A 19 -27.90 12.64 4.58
N PRO A 20 -27.32 12.35 5.77
CA PRO A 20 -28.00 12.61 7.04
C PRO A 20 -28.23 14.10 7.32
N PHE A 21 -27.45 14.99 6.71
CA PHE A 21 -27.59 16.46 6.86
C PHE A 21 -28.54 17.08 5.82
N LEU A 22 -28.66 16.47 4.63
CA LEU A 22 -29.61 16.86 3.56
C LEU A 22 -31.02 16.33 3.79
N ARG A 23 -31.18 15.28 4.60
CA ARG A 23 -32.48 14.88 5.13
C ARG A 23 -32.98 16.00 6.03
N ARG A 24 -33.65 16.98 5.41
CA ARG A 24 -34.62 17.86 6.06
C ARG A 24 -35.50 16.90 6.84
N THR A 25 -35.42 16.95 8.17
CA THR A 25 -36.47 16.40 9.00
C THR A 25 -37.74 17.07 8.50
N GLN A 26 -38.49 16.37 7.63
CA GLN A 26 -39.92 16.53 7.58
C GLN A 26 -40.41 16.00 8.91
N GLU A 27 -40.20 16.85 9.92
CA GLU A 27 -41.02 16.91 11.10
C GLU A 27 -42.44 16.76 10.60
N LYS A 28 -43.09 15.67 11.01
CA LYS A 28 -44.47 15.34 10.67
C LYS A 28 -45.35 16.51 11.12
N ARG A 29 -45.48 17.52 10.29
CA ARG A 29 -46.47 18.60 10.40
C ARG A 29 -47.90 18.08 10.16
N ALA A 30 -48.07 16.75 10.14
CA ALA A 30 -49.20 16.03 9.57
C ALA A 30 -49.84 14.96 10.49
N ASP A 31 -49.54 14.92 11.79
CA ASP A 31 -50.27 14.00 12.71
C ASP A 31 -51.35 14.71 13.57
N GLY A 32 -51.30 16.03 13.75
CA GLY A 32 -52.29 16.75 14.57
C GLY A 32 -53.69 16.88 13.94
N LEU A 33 -53.78 17.11 12.63
CA LEU A 33 -55.06 17.23 11.91
C LEU A 33 -55.78 15.89 11.79
N GLY A 34 -55.05 14.80 11.59
CA GLY A 34 -55.61 13.45 11.52
C GLY A 34 -56.18 12.98 12.86
N ALA A 35 -55.44 13.22 13.96
CA ALA A 35 -55.92 12.91 15.31
C ALA A 35 -57.18 13.72 15.68
N PHE A 36 -57.21 15.01 15.33
CA PHE A 36 -58.39 15.88 15.54
C PHE A 36 -59.61 15.41 14.73
N ALA A 37 -59.42 15.09 13.44
CA ALA A 37 -60.50 14.59 12.58
C ALA A 37 -61.07 13.27 13.11
N SER A 38 -60.21 12.36 13.59
CA SER A 38 -60.62 11.09 14.20
C SER A 38 -61.45 11.30 15.46
N GLN A 39 -61.07 12.23 16.34
CA GLN A 39 -61.80 12.51 17.59
C GLN A 39 -63.18 13.11 17.35
N LEU A 40 -63.33 13.97 16.33
CA LEU A 40 -64.64 14.49 15.91
C LEU A 40 -65.53 13.40 15.32
N GLU A 41 -64.94 12.46 14.58
CA GLU A 41 -65.68 11.35 13.99
C GLU A 41 -66.18 10.37 15.06
N GLU A 42 -65.36 10.08 16.07
CA GLU A 42 -65.74 9.27 17.23
C GLU A 42 -66.86 9.91 18.04
N LEU A 43 -66.76 11.21 18.35
CA LEU A 43 -67.82 11.95 19.05
C LEU A 43 -69.15 11.97 18.27
N ASN A 44 -69.08 12.07 16.94
CA ASN A 44 -70.27 12.02 16.09
C ASN A 44 -70.89 10.61 16.06
N ARG A 45 -70.06 9.55 16.10
CA ARG A 45 -70.53 8.17 16.25
C ARG A 45 -71.26 7.96 17.57
N ASP A 46 -70.69 8.42 18.68
CA ASP A 46 -71.29 8.27 20.01
C ASP A 46 -72.62 9.02 20.13
N ARG A 47 -72.71 10.20 19.50
CA ARG A 47 -73.97 10.94 19.39
C ARG A 47 -74.99 10.20 18.53
N ALA A 48 -74.57 9.59 17.42
CA ALA A 48 -75.45 8.82 16.53
C ALA A 48 -75.96 7.53 17.19
N MET A 49 -75.20 6.96 18.13
CA MET A 49 -75.59 5.80 18.94
C MET A 49 -76.38 6.19 20.20
N GLU A 50 -76.77 7.46 20.37
CA GLU A 50 -77.45 8.02 21.55
C GLU A 50 -76.74 7.75 22.89
N MET A 51 -75.43 7.48 22.86
CA MET A 51 -74.62 7.18 24.05
C MET A 51 -74.30 8.44 24.88
N ILE A 52 -74.39 9.61 24.25
CA ILE A 52 -74.17 10.92 24.87
C ILE A 52 -75.31 11.87 24.49
N SER A 53 -75.69 12.76 25.40
CA SER A 53 -76.71 13.77 25.12
C SER A 53 -76.19 14.84 24.15
N ALA A 54 -77.10 15.51 23.43
CA ALA A 54 -76.73 16.57 22.49
C ALA A 54 -76.03 17.77 23.17
N ASP A 55 -76.23 17.95 24.48
CA ASP A 55 -75.59 19.03 25.23
C ASP A 55 -74.16 18.66 25.67
N GLU A 56 -73.96 17.41 26.09
CA GLU A 56 -72.64 16.85 26.39
C GLU A 56 -71.76 16.78 25.13
N ALA A 57 -72.33 16.40 23.98
CA ALA A 57 -71.59 16.40 22.72
C ALA A 57 -71.10 17.81 22.32
N ARG A 58 -71.93 18.84 22.50
CA ARG A 58 -71.56 20.24 22.18
C ARG A 58 -70.45 20.77 23.07
N THR A 59 -70.47 20.41 24.35
CA THR A 59 -69.42 20.82 25.31
C THR A 59 -68.10 20.11 25.04
N ALA A 60 -68.14 18.80 24.75
CA ALA A 60 -66.97 18.03 24.33
C ALA A 60 -66.33 18.57 23.04
N GLU A 61 -67.15 18.90 22.03
CA GLU A 61 -66.66 19.48 20.77
C GLU A 61 -65.94 20.82 21.00
N ALA A 62 -66.49 21.67 21.86
CA ALA A 62 -65.90 22.97 22.19
C ALA A 62 -64.55 22.82 22.92
N GLU A 63 -64.43 21.82 23.81
CA GLU A 63 -63.19 21.56 24.52
C GLU A 63 -62.09 21.01 23.61
N ILE A 64 -62.43 20.09 22.70
CA ILE A 64 -61.49 19.53 21.71
C ILE A 64 -60.95 20.66 20.80
N LYS A 65 -61.83 21.54 20.29
CA LYS A 65 -61.40 22.70 19.49
C LYS A 65 -60.50 23.66 20.28
N ARG A 66 -60.80 23.90 21.55
CA ARG A 66 -59.97 24.75 22.43
C ARG A 66 -58.60 24.13 22.70
N ARG A 67 -58.53 22.83 22.96
CA ARG A 67 -57.26 22.11 23.17
C ARG A 67 -56.39 22.16 21.91
N TRP A 68 -57.00 22.00 20.74
CA TRP A 68 -56.30 22.15 19.46
C TRP A 68 -55.76 23.58 19.27
N LEU A 69 -56.57 24.60 19.51
CA LEU A 69 -56.14 25.99 19.40
C LEU A 69 -54.96 26.30 20.33
N ASN A 70 -55.01 25.84 21.58
CA ASN A 70 -53.92 26.03 22.54
C ASN A 70 -52.64 25.25 22.15
N ALA A 71 -52.77 24.01 21.68
CA ALA A 71 -51.65 23.20 21.20
C ALA A 71 -51.09 23.69 19.85
N SER A 72 -51.84 24.49 19.09
CA SER A 72 -51.37 25.13 17.86
C SER A 72 -50.66 26.46 18.12
N ASP A 73 -50.95 27.11 19.24
CA ASP A 73 -50.36 28.41 19.65
C ASP A 73 -49.10 28.18 20.52
N GLN A 74 -49.10 27.14 21.35
CA GLN A 74 -47.89 26.59 21.96
C GLN A 74 -47.27 25.60 20.98
N GLY A 75 -46.38 26.09 20.11
CA GLY A 75 -45.43 25.23 19.40
C GLY A 75 -44.57 24.51 20.44
N ASP A 76 -45.06 23.37 20.93
CA ASP A 76 -44.44 22.65 22.02
C ASP A 76 -43.07 22.11 21.60
N VAL A 77 -42.10 22.74 22.24
CA VAL A 77 -40.74 22.29 22.45
C VAL A 77 -40.82 21.04 23.33
N GLU A 78 -41.08 19.88 22.73
CA GLU A 78 -40.72 18.60 23.35
C GLU A 78 -39.32 18.20 22.88
N ASN A 79 -38.43 18.12 23.87
CA ASN A 79 -37.03 17.74 23.74
C ASN A 79 -36.89 16.32 23.16
N GLU A 80 -36.72 16.20 21.85
CA GLU A 80 -35.88 15.17 21.26
C GLU A 80 -34.54 15.79 20.90
N GLU A 81 -33.45 15.19 21.39
CA GLU A 81 -32.06 15.65 21.29
C GLU A 81 -31.73 16.15 19.88
N THR A 82 -31.93 17.44 19.66
CA THR A 82 -31.60 18.11 18.43
C THR A 82 -30.09 18.22 18.43
N ILE A 83 -29.43 17.44 17.58
CA ILE A 83 -28.00 17.65 17.28
C ILE A 83 -27.84 19.15 16.99
N SER A 84 -27.20 19.84 17.93
CA SER A 84 -27.17 21.31 18.02
C SER A 84 -26.76 21.91 16.67
N ARG A 85 -27.36 23.04 16.28
CA ARG A 85 -26.91 23.81 15.09
C ARG A 85 -25.39 24.01 15.08
N SER A 86 -24.77 24.11 16.27
CA SER A 86 -23.32 24.17 16.46
C SER A 86 -22.60 22.93 15.93
N PHE A 87 -23.10 21.72 16.23
CA PHE A 87 -22.53 20.46 15.77
C PHE A 87 -22.62 20.31 14.24
N ARG A 88 -23.71 20.80 13.64
CA ARG A 88 -23.84 20.84 12.17
C ARG A 88 -22.86 21.80 11.51
N THR A 89 -22.66 23.00 12.06
CA THR A 89 -21.69 23.96 11.52
C THR A 89 -20.24 23.50 11.73
N ILE A 90 -19.96 22.82 12.84
CA ILE A 90 -18.65 22.21 13.11
C ILE A 90 -18.38 21.08 12.10
N GLY A 91 -19.37 20.21 11.83
CA GLY A 91 -19.22 19.14 10.84
C GLY A 91 -18.91 19.67 9.44
N VAL A 92 -19.63 20.69 8.98
CA VAL A 92 -19.39 21.31 7.66
C VAL A 92 -18.01 21.96 7.57
N THR A 93 -17.58 22.66 8.62
CA THR A 93 -16.25 23.31 8.64
C THR A 93 -15.11 22.31 8.68
N VAL A 94 -15.23 21.22 9.44
CA VAL A 94 -14.24 20.13 9.47
C VAL A 94 -14.14 19.43 8.11
N CYS A 95 -15.27 19.13 7.46
CA CYS A 95 -15.25 18.55 6.12
C CYS A 95 -14.61 19.48 5.09
N ALA A 96 -14.93 20.78 5.11
CA ALA A 96 -14.32 21.75 4.22
C ALA A 96 -12.80 21.88 4.45
N ALA A 97 -12.37 21.89 5.72
CA ALA A 97 -10.95 21.91 6.08
C ALA A 97 -10.21 20.65 5.60
N ALA A 98 -10.82 19.48 5.71
CA ALA A 98 -10.25 18.22 5.24
C ALA A 98 -10.06 18.20 3.70
N VAL A 99 -11.04 18.69 2.94
CA VAL A 99 -10.93 18.81 1.48
C VAL A 99 -9.81 19.78 1.10
N MET A 100 -9.75 20.94 1.76
CA MET A 100 -8.68 21.92 1.54
C MET A 100 -7.29 21.34 1.86
N ALA A 101 -7.14 20.63 2.98
CA ALA A 101 -5.89 19.99 3.36
C ALA A 101 -5.46 18.92 2.34
N ALA A 102 -6.39 18.11 1.84
CA ALA A 102 -6.12 17.13 0.80
C ALA A 102 -5.62 17.78 -0.50
N VAL A 103 -6.22 18.91 -0.90
CA VAL A 103 -5.75 19.69 -2.07
C VAL A 103 -4.34 20.24 -1.83
N VAL A 104 -4.05 20.80 -0.65
CA VAL A 104 -2.71 21.34 -0.33
C VAL A 104 -1.65 20.24 -0.33
N ILE A 105 -1.93 19.09 0.28
CA ILE A 105 -1.03 17.94 0.28
C ILE A 105 -0.78 17.46 -1.16
N TYR A 106 -1.83 17.38 -1.98
CA TYR A 106 -1.70 17.03 -3.38
C TYR A 106 -0.87 18.05 -4.17
N LEU A 107 -0.95 19.34 -3.87
CA LEU A 107 -0.11 20.35 -4.53
C LEU A 107 1.35 20.34 -4.06
N GLN A 108 1.63 19.89 -2.84
CA GLN A 108 3.00 19.77 -2.32
C GLN A 108 3.71 18.48 -2.73
N ILE A 109 2.99 17.35 -2.68
CA ILE A 109 3.55 16.00 -2.95
C ILE A 109 3.23 15.54 -4.35
N GLY A 110 2.04 15.89 -4.85
CA GLY A 110 1.55 15.48 -6.15
C GLY A 110 2.09 16.37 -7.26
N ASN A 111 2.18 15.79 -8.45
CA ASN A 111 2.73 16.48 -9.61
C ASN A 111 1.58 16.92 -10.54
N ALA A 112 0.99 18.08 -10.27
CA ALA A 112 -0.16 18.61 -10.99
C ALA A 112 0.10 18.78 -12.51
N HIS A 113 1.36 18.91 -12.93
CA HIS A 113 1.71 19.01 -14.35
C HIS A 113 1.52 17.70 -15.14
N LEU A 114 1.36 16.55 -14.46
CA LEU A 114 1.16 15.24 -15.09
C LEU A 114 -0.32 14.94 -15.41
N ILE A 115 -1.25 15.80 -15.00
CA ILE A 115 -2.67 15.62 -15.30
C ILE A 115 -2.88 15.81 -16.81
N GLY A 116 -3.05 14.70 -17.53
CA GLY A 116 -3.18 14.68 -18.98
C GLY A 116 -1.86 14.56 -19.75
N ALA A 117 -0.72 14.47 -19.04
CA ALA A 117 0.53 14.08 -19.66
C ALA A 117 0.41 12.63 -20.15
N GLN A 118 0.84 12.36 -21.38
CA GLN A 118 1.00 10.98 -21.83
C GLN A 118 2.01 10.30 -20.89
N PRO A 119 1.74 9.06 -20.43
CA PRO A 119 2.76 8.32 -19.70
C PRO A 119 4.02 8.34 -20.55
N PRO A 120 5.21 8.57 -19.95
CA PRO A 120 6.45 8.55 -20.71
C PRO A 120 6.43 7.26 -21.53
N GLN A 121 6.53 7.39 -22.86
CA GLN A 121 6.77 6.23 -23.70
C GLN A 121 7.97 5.54 -23.06
N MET A 122 7.83 4.25 -22.72
CA MET A 122 8.98 3.47 -22.26
C MET A 122 10.07 3.76 -23.27
N ALA A 123 11.21 4.29 -22.81
CA ALA A 123 12.29 4.67 -23.69
C ALA A 123 12.51 3.49 -24.64
N GLU A 124 12.36 3.71 -25.95
CA GLU A 124 12.57 2.66 -26.95
C GLU A 124 13.91 2.03 -26.62
N VAL A 125 13.86 0.76 -26.21
CA VAL A 125 15.07 -0.01 -25.94
C VAL A 125 15.85 0.02 -27.25
N PRO A 126 17.07 0.58 -27.25
CA PRO A 126 17.88 0.66 -28.46
C PRO A 126 17.89 -0.70 -29.19
N GLU A 127 17.76 -0.68 -30.52
CA GLU A 127 17.54 -1.90 -31.32
C GLU A 127 18.66 -2.95 -31.12
N ASP A 128 19.86 -2.48 -30.83
CA ASP A 128 21.02 -3.28 -30.42
C ASP A 128 20.78 -4.03 -29.10
N VAL A 129 20.21 -3.38 -28.09
CA VAL A 129 19.87 -4.02 -26.81
C VAL A 129 18.74 -5.04 -26.99
N GLN A 130 17.74 -4.74 -27.80
CA GLN A 130 16.64 -5.68 -28.08
C GLN A 130 17.14 -6.94 -28.81
N GLY A 131 18.11 -6.80 -29.72
CA GLY A 131 18.77 -7.92 -30.38
C GLY A 131 19.46 -8.86 -29.39
N VAL A 132 20.24 -8.30 -28.46
CA VAL A 132 20.93 -9.08 -27.42
C VAL A 132 19.95 -9.82 -26.51
N LEU A 133 18.82 -9.20 -26.15
CA LEU A 133 17.79 -9.85 -25.34
C LEU A 133 17.16 -11.05 -26.06
N ASN A 134 16.82 -10.90 -27.34
CA ASN A 134 16.25 -11.99 -28.13
C ASN A 134 17.24 -13.16 -28.30
N GLU A 135 18.52 -12.86 -28.51
CA GLU A 135 19.57 -13.88 -28.59
C GLU A 135 19.73 -14.64 -27.27
N LEU A 136 19.67 -13.94 -26.14
CA LEU A 136 19.74 -14.56 -24.82
C LEU A 136 18.53 -15.44 -24.53
N GLU A 137 17.33 -15.01 -24.93
CA GLU A 137 16.12 -15.82 -24.83
C GLU A 137 16.22 -17.08 -25.70
N ALA A 138 16.70 -16.97 -26.94
CA ALA A 138 16.93 -18.11 -27.81
C ALA A 138 17.96 -19.09 -27.23
N LEU A 139 19.05 -18.57 -26.65
CA LEU A 139 20.04 -19.38 -25.93
C LEU A 139 19.40 -20.12 -24.75
N SER A 140 18.59 -19.43 -23.94
CA SER A 140 17.90 -20.04 -22.79
C SER A 140 16.98 -21.18 -23.23
N ALA A 141 16.22 -21.00 -24.31
CA ALA A 141 15.33 -22.03 -24.86
C ALA A 141 16.13 -23.25 -25.36
N SER A 142 17.23 -23.00 -26.07
CA SER A 142 18.12 -24.06 -26.57
C SER A 142 18.74 -24.88 -25.42
N LEU A 143 19.14 -24.22 -24.34
CA LEU A 143 19.70 -24.87 -23.15
C LEU A 143 18.65 -25.67 -22.36
N ILE A 144 17.38 -25.27 -22.39
CA ILE A 144 16.30 -26.07 -21.80
C ILE A 144 16.11 -27.38 -22.58
N GLU A 145 16.18 -27.35 -23.91
CA GLU A 145 16.07 -28.55 -24.74
C GLU A 145 17.32 -29.43 -24.66
N ASN A 146 18.50 -28.82 -24.61
CA ASN A 146 19.80 -29.49 -24.56
C ASN A 146 20.64 -28.95 -23.38
N PRO A 147 20.43 -29.46 -22.15
CA PRO A 147 21.02 -28.89 -20.95
C PRO A 147 22.52 -29.13 -20.80
N GLN A 148 23.12 -30.00 -21.63
CA GLN A 148 24.55 -30.36 -21.58
C GLN A 148 25.46 -29.30 -22.21
N ASN A 149 25.44 -28.10 -21.66
CA ASN A 149 26.32 -27.01 -22.07
C ASN A 149 26.61 -26.08 -20.88
N PRO A 150 27.58 -26.45 -20.01
CA PRO A 150 27.88 -25.67 -18.81
C PRO A 150 28.41 -24.26 -19.14
N GLU A 151 29.10 -24.09 -20.26
CA GLU A 151 29.56 -22.77 -20.72
C GLU A 151 28.37 -21.86 -21.07
N GLY A 152 27.39 -22.38 -21.81
CA GLY A 152 26.17 -21.66 -22.14
C GLY A 152 25.38 -21.24 -20.90
N TRP A 153 25.23 -22.15 -19.92
CA TRP A 153 24.59 -21.83 -18.64
C TRP A 153 25.36 -20.78 -17.84
N TYR A 154 26.70 -20.81 -17.87
CA TYR A 154 27.51 -19.80 -17.20
C TYR A 154 27.34 -18.40 -17.82
N VAL A 155 27.37 -18.32 -19.16
CA VAL A 155 27.11 -17.07 -19.89
C VAL A 155 25.70 -16.55 -19.58
N LEU A 156 24.70 -17.43 -19.58
CA LEU A 156 23.32 -17.08 -19.24
C LEU A 156 23.22 -16.52 -17.81
N GLY A 157 23.89 -17.15 -16.84
CA GLY A 157 23.93 -16.69 -15.46
C GLY A 157 24.54 -15.29 -15.32
N GLN A 158 25.67 -15.02 -15.99
CA GLN A 158 26.29 -13.69 -15.98
C GLN A 158 25.41 -12.63 -16.64
N ALA A 159 24.76 -12.96 -17.76
CA ALA A 159 23.85 -12.04 -18.43
C ALA A 159 22.63 -11.71 -17.56
N TYR A 160 22.03 -12.72 -16.91
CA TYR A 160 20.94 -12.51 -15.97
C TYR A 160 21.34 -11.68 -14.74
N MET A 161 22.57 -11.83 -14.23
CA MET A 161 23.11 -10.94 -13.19
C MET A 161 23.15 -9.49 -13.65
N ALA A 162 23.62 -9.22 -14.87
CA ALA A 162 23.70 -7.87 -15.43
C ALA A 162 22.31 -7.25 -15.67
N MET A 163 21.31 -8.08 -15.96
CA MET A 163 19.92 -7.66 -16.19
C MET A 163 19.08 -7.52 -14.91
N GLY A 164 19.64 -7.83 -13.74
CA GLY A 164 18.89 -7.83 -12.48
C GLY A 164 17.94 -9.03 -12.30
N ARG A 165 18.07 -10.06 -13.15
CA ARG A 165 17.27 -11.29 -13.15
C ARG A 165 17.93 -12.34 -12.26
N TYR A 166 18.06 -12.01 -10.98
CA TYR A 166 18.92 -12.76 -10.05
C TYR A 166 18.43 -14.19 -9.77
N GLY A 167 17.12 -14.43 -9.78
CA GLY A 167 16.56 -15.77 -9.62
C GLY A 167 16.94 -16.69 -10.79
N GLU A 168 16.79 -16.20 -12.03
CA GLU A 168 17.19 -16.95 -13.21
C GLU A 168 18.72 -17.13 -13.28
N ALA A 169 19.49 -16.14 -12.83
CA ALA A 169 20.95 -16.29 -12.71
C ALA A 169 21.34 -17.44 -11.76
N ALA A 170 20.68 -17.54 -10.60
CA ALA A 170 20.94 -18.62 -9.65
C ALA A 170 20.59 -20.00 -10.25
N ILE A 171 19.49 -20.11 -11.01
CA ILE A 171 19.14 -21.35 -11.72
C ILE A 171 20.22 -21.72 -12.75
N ALA A 172 20.68 -20.74 -13.53
CA ALA A 172 21.71 -20.96 -14.54
C ALA A 172 23.04 -21.40 -13.92
N PHE A 173 23.51 -20.75 -12.85
CA PHE A 173 24.73 -21.16 -12.15
C PHE A 173 24.62 -22.56 -11.53
N ASN A 174 23.47 -22.93 -10.95
CA ASN A 174 23.27 -24.29 -10.45
C ASN A 174 23.34 -25.34 -11.57
N ASN A 175 22.80 -25.04 -12.76
CA ASN A 175 22.96 -25.94 -13.92
C ASN A 175 24.44 -26.15 -14.29
N VAL A 176 25.31 -25.15 -14.12
CA VAL A 176 26.76 -25.32 -14.31
C VAL A 176 27.33 -26.25 -13.25
N ILE A 177 27.00 -26.02 -11.98
CA ILE A 177 27.47 -26.81 -10.82
C ILE A 177 27.08 -28.29 -10.96
N ASP A 178 25.91 -28.58 -11.51
CA ASP A 178 25.43 -29.96 -11.71
C ASP A 178 26.19 -30.72 -12.82
N GLN A 179 26.97 -30.03 -13.66
CA GLN A 179 27.60 -30.60 -14.85
C GLN A 179 29.11 -30.70 -14.77
N VAL A 180 29.76 -29.84 -13.96
CA VAL A 180 31.22 -29.75 -13.87
C VAL A 180 31.66 -29.58 -12.42
N GLU A 181 32.94 -29.87 -12.16
CA GLU A 181 33.54 -29.53 -10.87
C GLU A 181 33.52 -28.00 -10.69
N PRO A 182 32.81 -27.47 -9.67
CA PRO A 182 32.63 -26.05 -9.50
C PRO A 182 33.92 -25.37 -9.04
N THR A 183 34.08 -24.09 -9.40
CA THR A 183 35.16 -23.23 -8.90
C THR A 183 34.67 -22.35 -7.76
N ALA A 184 35.58 -21.82 -6.94
CA ALA A 184 35.25 -20.84 -5.91
C ALA A 184 34.47 -19.65 -6.50
N GLY A 185 34.92 -19.13 -7.65
CA GLY A 185 34.26 -18.03 -8.36
C GLY A 185 32.83 -18.34 -8.82
N LEU A 186 32.54 -19.59 -9.21
CA LEU A 186 31.18 -20.01 -9.57
C LEU A 186 30.25 -19.99 -8.34
N PHE A 187 30.71 -20.53 -7.21
CA PHE A 187 29.98 -20.45 -5.94
C PHE A 187 29.81 -19.00 -5.44
N SER A 188 30.84 -18.16 -5.57
CA SER A 188 30.73 -16.73 -5.25
C SER A 188 29.73 -16.00 -6.17
N SER A 189 29.64 -16.38 -7.44
CA SER A 189 28.64 -15.83 -8.37
C SER A 189 27.22 -16.26 -8.00
N LEU A 190 27.04 -17.53 -7.60
CA LEU A 190 25.78 -18.04 -7.09
C LEU A 190 25.36 -17.34 -5.77
N GLY A 191 26.29 -17.19 -4.83
CA GLY A 191 26.05 -16.49 -3.58
C GLY A 191 25.59 -15.05 -3.80
N ARG A 192 26.25 -14.33 -4.72
CA ARG A 192 25.83 -12.98 -5.14
C ARG A 192 24.43 -12.98 -5.73
N ALA A 193 24.11 -13.92 -6.60
CA ALA A 193 22.77 -14.04 -7.17
C ALA A 193 21.70 -14.17 -6.08
N TYR A 194 21.94 -15.00 -5.06
CA TYR A 194 21.03 -15.11 -3.92
C TYR A 194 20.93 -13.82 -3.09
N VAL A 195 22.06 -13.14 -2.83
CA VAL A 195 22.04 -11.85 -2.10
C VAL A 195 21.18 -10.83 -2.84
N PHE A 196 21.38 -10.65 -4.14
CA PHE A 196 20.62 -9.68 -4.90
C PHE A 196 19.15 -10.07 -5.08
N MET A 197 18.85 -11.36 -5.23
CA MET A 197 17.48 -11.88 -5.26
C MET A 197 16.71 -11.51 -3.98
N GLU A 198 17.38 -11.54 -2.83
CA GLU A 198 16.84 -11.20 -1.52
C GLU A 198 17.08 -9.73 -1.12
N ASN A 199 17.31 -8.84 -2.10
CA ASN A 199 17.52 -7.40 -1.90
C ASN A 199 18.63 -7.05 -0.89
N GLY A 200 19.73 -7.80 -0.92
CA GLY A 200 20.89 -7.59 -0.06
C GLY A 200 20.89 -8.44 1.22
N ILE A 201 19.83 -9.22 1.49
CA ILE A 201 19.79 -10.08 2.67
C ILE A 201 20.61 -11.35 2.42
N LEU A 202 21.56 -11.63 3.32
CA LEU A 202 22.36 -12.85 3.27
C LEU A 202 21.64 -14.00 3.96
N GLY A 203 20.66 -14.57 3.27
CA GLY A 203 19.94 -15.77 3.69
C GLY A 203 20.81 -17.04 3.66
N PRO A 204 20.29 -18.18 4.16
CA PRO A 204 21.02 -19.45 4.18
C PRO A 204 21.61 -19.88 2.83
N PRO A 205 20.90 -19.79 1.68
CA PRO A 205 21.45 -20.20 0.38
C PRO A 205 22.67 -19.36 -0.04
N ALA A 206 22.65 -18.05 0.20
CA ALA A 206 23.77 -17.17 -0.10
C ALA A 206 24.99 -17.52 0.76
N ARG A 207 24.78 -17.69 2.07
CA ARG A 207 25.85 -18.04 3.02
C ARG A 207 26.47 -19.39 2.68
N GLU A 208 25.66 -20.39 2.37
CA GLU A 208 26.15 -21.71 1.97
C GLU A 208 27.02 -21.63 0.72
N ALA A 209 26.58 -20.90 -0.31
CA ALA A 209 27.37 -20.70 -1.52
C ALA A 209 28.72 -20.03 -1.22
N PHE A 210 28.77 -18.98 -0.40
CA PHE A 210 30.05 -18.35 -0.03
C PHE A 210 30.93 -19.26 0.85
N ILE A 211 30.34 -20.06 1.73
CA ILE A 211 31.11 -21.06 2.51
C ILE A 211 31.74 -22.07 1.56
N ARG A 212 30.99 -22.60 0.59
CA ARG A 212 31.53 -23.50 -0.45
C ARG A 212 32.64 -22.85 -1.28
N ALA A 213 32.52 -21.56 -1.59
CA ALA A 213 33.58 -20.82 -2.26
C ALA A 213 34.86 -20.80 -1.42
N LEU A 214 34.77 -20.55 -0.10
CA LEU A 214 35.93 -20.55 0.80
C LEU A 214 36.51 -21.95 1.07
N GLU A 215 35.70 -23.00 0.98
CA GLU A 215 36.20 -24.38 1.03
C GLU A 215 37.12 -24.70 -0.16
N LEU A 216 36.83 -24.12 -1.34
CA LEU A 216 37.63 -24.29 -2.55
C LEU A 216 38.82 -23.32 -2.63
N ASP A 217 38.59 -22.05 -2.29
CA ASP A 217 39.61 -21.01 -2.23
C ASP A 217 39.41 -20.13 -0.99
N PRO A 218 40.20 -20.37 0.08
CA PRO A 218 40.16 -19.55 1.28
C PRO A 218 40.49 -18.06 1.05
N ALA A 219 41.08 -17.72 -0.09
CA ALA A 219 41.42 -16.35 -0.47
C ALA A 219 40.33 -15.68 -1.34
N ASP A 220 39.22 -16.36 -1.66
CA ASP A 220 38.14 -15.78 -2.47
C ASP A 220 37.62 -14.49 -1.84
N VAL A 221 37.85 -13.38 -2.54
CA VAL A 221 37.61 -12.03 -2.03
C VAL A 221 36.13 -11.76 -1.85
N MET A 222 35.28 -12.25 -2.77
CA MET A 222 33.85 -12.02 -2.72
C MET A 222 33.21 -12.78 -1.56
N ALA A 223 33.60 -14.04 -1.37
CA ALA A 223 33.11 -14.86 -0.28
C ALA A 223 33.54 -14.32 1.09
N ARG A 224 34.80 -13.89 1.26
CA ARG A 224 35.26 -13.23 2.48
C ARG A 224 34.50 -11.92 2.75
N PHE A 225 34.29 -11.10 1.72
CA PHE A 225 33.55 -9.85 1.85
C PHE A 225 32.10 -10.07 2.28
N PHE A 226 31.38 -10.97 1.61
CA PHE A 226 29.98 -11.21 1.90
C PHE A 226 29.78 -11.96 3.23
N LEU A 227 30.65 -12.89 3.63
CA LEU A 227 30.48 -13.52 4.93
C LEU A 227 30.71 -12.55 6.10
N ALA A 228 31.60 -11.56 5.94
CA ALA A 228 31.72 -10.46 6.90
C ALA A 228 30.46 -9.56 6.90
N GLU A 229 29.88 -9.27 5.74
CA GLU A 229 28.56 -8.58 5.64
C GLU A 229 27.46 -9.38 6.37
N ALA A 230 27.49 -10.71 6.28
CA ALA A 230 26.54 -11.58 6.95
C ALA A 230 26.63 -11.44 8.48
N ARG A 231 27.86 -11.34 9.02
CA ARG A 231 28.08 -11.09 10.46
C ARG A 231 27.53 -9.74 10.90
N LEU A 232 27.70 -8.71 10.06
CA LEU A 232 27.12 -7.40 10.33
C LEU A 232 25.58 -7.50 10.40
N GLN A 233 24.95 -8.21 9.46
CA GLN A 233 23.50 -8.45 9.48
C GLN A 233 23.04 -9.26 10.71
N ASP A 234 23.90 -10.12 11.24
CA ASP A 234 23.67 -10.87 12.49
C ASP A 234 23.88 -10.01 13.76
N GLY A 235 24.35 -8.76 13.60
CA GLY A 235 24.64 -7.84 14.70
C GLY A 235 26.05 -7.95 15.29
N ASP A 236 26.94 -8.76 14.71
CA ASP A 236 28.34 -8.88 15.11
C ASP A 236 29.24 -7.91 14.30
N GLU A 237 28.92 -6.63 14.42
CA GLU A 237 29.59 -5.53 13.70
C GLU A 237 31.11 -5.50 13.97
N ALA A 238 31.52 -5.69 15.23
CA ALA A 238 32.92 -5.65 15.61
C ALA A 238 33.76 -6.70 14.87
N ARG A 239 33.24 -7.92 14.73
CA ARG A 239 33.93 -8.96 13.95
C ARG A 239 33.87 -8.70 12.44
N ALA A 240 32.75 -8.20 11.93
CA ALA A 240 32.63 -7.84 10.52
C ALA A 240 33.71 -6.80 10.11
N ILE A 241 33.87 -5.74 10.91
CA ILE A 241 34.90 -4.72 10.69
C ILE A 241 36.31 -5.34 10.73
N GLN A 242 36.59 -6.19 11.71
CA GLN A 242 37.89 -6.87 11.80
C GLN A 242 38.18 -7.74 10.57
N GLU A 243 37.20 -8.49 10.08
CA GLU A 243 37.35 -9.35 8.91
C GLU A 243 37.54 -8.54 7.62
N TRP A 244 36.83 -7.43 7.45
CA TRP A 244 37.02 -6.51 6.33
C TRP A 244 38.38 -5.82 6.38
N GLN A 245 38.85 -5.37 7.54
CA GLN A 245 40.20 -4.81 7.68
C GLN A 245 41.28 -5.82 7.29
N ALA A 246 41.17 -7.06 7.77
CA ALA A 246 42.09 -8.14 7.40
C ALA A 246 41.99 -8.52 5.91
N LEU A 247 40.80 -8.42 5.30
CA LEU A 247 40.63 -8.59 3.87
C LEU A 247 41.33 -7.47 3.09
N MET A 248 41.10 -6.22 3.47
CA MET A 248 41.71 -5.04 2.85
C MET A 248 43.24 -5.08 2.89
N GLU A 249 43.84 -5.51 4.00
CA GLU A 249 45.30 -5.68 4.13
C GLU A 249 45.87 -6.71 3.15
N SER A 250 45.09 -7.73 2.78
CA SER A 250 45.50 -8.75 1.81
C SER A 250 45.32 -8.33 0.34
N LEU A 251 44.66 -7.21 0.08
CA LEU A 251 44.33 -6.75 -1.28
C LEU A 251 45.35 -5.73 -1.81
N PRO A 252 45.74 -5.81 -3.10
CA PRO A 252 46.60 -4.82 -3.72
C PRO A 252 46.02 -3.40 -3.62
N GLU A 253 46.89 -2.42 -3.38
CA GLU A 253 46.52 -1.00 -3.39
C GLU A 253 45.88 -0.62 -4.75
N GLY A 254 44.77 0.13 -4.70
CA GLY A 254 44.05 0.58 -5.89
C GLY A 254 43.24 -0.49 -6.64
N SER A 255 43.20 -1.73 -6.15
CA SER A 255 42.33 -2.76 -6.74
C SER A 255 40.85 -2.45 -6.48
N GLU A 256 39.97 -2.76 -7.44
CA GLU A 256 38.52 -2.56 -7.30
C GLU A 256 37.96 -3.25 -6.05
N ALA A 257 38.47 -4.44 -5.74
CA ALA A 257 38.05 -5.17 -4.56
C ALA A 257 38.44 -4.46 -3.26
N ARG A 258 39.60 -3.79 -3.23
CA ARG A 258 40.02 -2.99 -2.07
C ARG A 258 39.10 -1.78 -1.88
N VAL A 259 38.78 -1.07 -2.97
CA VAL A 259 37.84 0.07 -2.95
C VAL A 259 36.46 -0.36 -2.46
N MET A 260 35.98 -1.54 -2.84
CA MET A 260 34.71 -2.09 -2.35
C MET A 260 34.72 -2.25 -0.81
N VAL A 261 35.80 -2.79 -0.24
CA VAL A 261 35.92 -2.97 1.21
C VAL A 261 36.07 -1.61 1.93
N GLU A 262 36.91 -0.72 1.40
CA GLU A 262 37.11 0.65 1.93
C GLU A 262 35.77 1.41 2.00
N THR A 263 35.02 1.41 0.90
CA THR A 263 33.70 2.06 0.83
C THR A 263 32.74 1.51 1.89
N ARG A 264 32.74 0.19 2.11
CA ARG A 264 31.85 -0.41 3.10
C ARG A 264 32.22 0.01 4.53
N LEU A 265 33.52 0.04 4.85
CA LEU A 265 34.02 0.51 6.14
C LEU A 265 33.71 2.00 6.38
N GLU A 266 33.89 2.85 5.38
CA GLU A 266 33.57 4.28 5.47
C GLU A 266 32.07 4.53 5.77
N ILE A 267 31.16 3.79 5.13
CA ILE A 267 29.73 3.90 5.39
C ILE A 267 29.42 3.62 6.87
N LEU A 268 30.00 2.56 7.45
CA LEU A 268 29.77 2.21 8.86
C LEU A 268 30.32 3.25 9.83
N GLU A 269 31.47 3.87 9.51
CA GLU A 269 31.99 4.97 10.31
C GLU A 269 31.06 6.19 10.28
N THR A 270 30.38 6.45 9.16
CA THR A 270 29.43 7.56 9.05
C THR A 270 28.11 7.29 9.77
N GLU A 271 27.63 6.04 9.78
CA GLU A 271 26.40 5.65 10.48
C GLU A 271 26.54 5.71 12.01
N ASN A 272 27.77 5.55 12.52
CA ASN A 272 28.08 5.56 13.95
C ASN A 272 28.41 6.95 14.54
N ARG A 273 28.35 8.03 13.75
CA ARG A 273 28.59 9.42 14.19
C ARG A 273 27.31 10.20 14.42
#